data_AF-A0A2W6TR84-F1
#
_entry.id   AF-A0A2W6TR84-F1
#
_cell.length_a   1.000
_cell.length_b   1.000
_cell.length_c   1.000
_cell.angle_alpha   90.00
_cell.angle_beta   90.00
_cell.angle_gamma   90.00
#
_symmetry.space_group_name_H-M   'P 1'
#
loop_
_entity.id
_entity.type
_entity.pdbx_description
1 polymer ?
#
loop_
_entity_poly.entity_id
_entity_poly.type
_entity_poly.pdbx_seq_one_letter_code
_entity_poly.pdbx_strand_id
1 'polypeptide(L)'
;MYKLIEPEVAGGLGEKTELDNSVFPPLVKKLNYEFDGWLGDDILESFPCYIMTERLKRTIESENLSGITFDDVLISKSETFLDLYPDKELPTFFWAKINGEDYQDDFFITEQNGLAISEKAYSLFQKFNIDQADFEEL
;
A
#
# COMPACT_ATOMS: atom_id res chain seq x y z
N MET A 1 5.91 18.14 9.50
CA MET A 1 4.53 17.76 9.83
C MET A 1 4.29 16.46 9.10
N TYR A 2 3.68 15.50 9.78
CA TYR A 2 3.40 14.17 9.27
C TYR A 2 1.92 13.90 9.43
N LYS A 3 1.39 13.03 8.58
CA LYS A 3 0.02 12.55 8.64
C LYS A 3 0.04 11.03 8.67
N LEU A 4 -0.90 10.44 9.39
CA LEU A 4 -1.26 9.04 9.19
C LEU A 4 -2.13 8.95 7.94
N ILE A 5 -1.93 7.89 7.17
CA ILE A 5 -2.82 7.49 6.08
C ILE A 5 -3.36 6.10 6.38
N GLU A 6 -4.68 5.95 6.23
CA GLU A 6 -5.39 4.66 6.24
C GLU A 6 -5.95 4.42 4.83
N PRO A 7 -5.23 3.65 3.97
CA PRO A 7 -5.65 3.39 2.60
C PRO A 7 -6.92 2.54 2.46
N GLU A 8 -7.47 2.49 1.24
CA GLU A 8 -8.51 1.54 0.87
C GLU A 8 -8.09 0.09 1.17
N VAL A 9 -8.97 -0.67 1.83
CA VAL A 9 -8.85 -2.13 1.97
C VAL A 9 -9.65 -2.82 0.87
N ALA A 10 -8.97 -3.12 -0.24
CA ALA A 10 -9.57 -3.70 -1.46
C ALA A 10 -9.54 -5.24 -1.48
N GLY A 11 -8.90 -5.87 -0.49
CA GLY A 11 -8.71 -7.31 -0.43
C GLY A 11 -7.77 -7.73 0.70
N GLY A 12 -7.11 -8.86 0.51
CA GLY A 12 -6.38 -9.56 1.55
C GLY A 12 -5.07 -10.20 1.12
N LEU A 13 -4.40 -10.83 2.08
CA LEU A 13 -3.28 -11.72 1.83
C LEU A 13 -3.80 -13.03 1.23
N GLY A 14 -3.56 -13.25 -0.06
CA GLY A 14 -3.97 -14.47 -0.75
C GLY A 14 -3.10 -15.68 -0.41
N GLU A 15 -3.55 -16.87 -0.81
CA GLU A 15 -2.97 -18.17 -0.39
C GLU A 15 -1.47 -18.36 -0.68
N LYS A 16 -0.94 -17.65 -1.68
CA LYS A 16 0.47 -17.72 -2.09
C LYS A 16 1.38 -16.77 -1.31
N THR A 17 0.87 -16.07 -0.30
CA THR A 17 1.66 -15.23 0.59
C THR A 17 2.52 -16.09 1.51
N GLU A 18 3.81 -15.79 1.59
CA GLU A 18 4.74 -16.45 2.52
C GLU A 18 4.99 -15.54 3.73
N LEU A 19 4.43 -15.93 4.87
CA LEU A 19 4.55 -15.22 6.15
C LEU A 19 5.49 -15.93 7.11
N ASP A 20 6.21 -15.14 7.90
CA ASP A 20 6.92 -15.56 9.09
C ASP A 20 6.23 -14.95 10.32
N ASN A 21 5.38 -15.76 10.95
CA ASN A 21 4.57 -15.37 12.11
C ASN A 21 5.31 -15.52 13.45
N SER A 22 6.63 -15.72 13.43
CA SER A 22 7.45 -15.80 14.65
C SER A 22 7.70 -14.42 15.29
N VAL A 23 7.40 -13.35 14.56
CA VAL A 23 7.56 -11.94 14.95
C VAL A 23 6.26 -11.17 14.72
N PHE A 24 6.13 -10.00 15.36
CA PHE A 24 4.99 -9.10 15.19
C PHE A 24 5.46 -7.68 14.86
N PRO A 25 4.95 -7.03 13.79
CA PRO A 25 4.11 -7.60 12.74
C PRO A 25 4.75 -8.80 12.00
N PRO A 26 3.95 -9.68 11.37
CA PRO A 26 4.48 -10.81 10.61
C PRO A 26 5.45 -10.35 9.51
N LEU A 27 6.59 -11.02 9.37
CA LEU A 27 7.50 -10.73 8.27
C LEU A 27 6.99 -11.40 6.99
N VAL A 28 6.69 -10.60 5.98
CA VAL A 28 6.26 -11.09 4.66
C VAL A 28 7.50 -11.32 3.79
N LYS A 29 7.63 -12.53 3.22
CA LYS A 29 8.74 -12.92 2.33
C LYS A 29 8.32 -12.85 0.86
N LYS A 30 7.08 -13.21 0.57
CA LYS A 30 6.42 -13.07 -0.73
C LYS A 30 5.00 -12.62 -0.50
N LEU A 31 4.56 -11.62 -1.26
CA LEU A 31 3.22 -11.07 -1.15
C LEU A 31 2.35 -11.55 -2.32
N ASN A 32 1.23 -12.17 -2.00
CA ASN A 32 0.09 -12.31 -2.92
C ASN A 32 -1.04 -11.41 -2.40
N TYR A 33 -1.39 -10.36 -3.13
CA TYR A 33 -2.54 -9.53 -2.81
C TYR A 33 -3.74 -10.04 -3.61
N GLU A 34 -4.73 -10.58 -2.90
CA GLU A 34 -5.96 -11.08 -3.48
C GLU A 34 -7.04 -10.01 -3.37
N PHE A 35 -7.50 -9.52 -4.52
CA PHE A 35 -8.54 -8.51 -4.60
C PHE A 35 -9.94 -9.13 -4.43
N ASP A 36 -10.75 -8.52 -3.56
CA ASP A 36 -12.19 -8.78 -3.42
C ASP A 36 -13.04 -7.69 -4.09
N GLY A 37 -12.50 -6.48 -4.15
CA GLY A 37 -13.03 -5.33 -4.88
C GLY A 37 -11.89 -4.36 -5.21
N TRP A 38 -12.20 -3.22 -5.79
CA TRP A 38 -11.25 -2.09 -5.93
C TRP A 38 -12.04 -0.85 -6.35
N LEU A 39 -12.00 0.20 -5.54
CA LEU A 39 -12.77 1.43 -5.75
C LEU A 39 -11.99 2.49 -6.54
N GLY A 40 -10.71 2.25 -6.80
CA GLY A 40 -9.92 3.03 -7.75
C GLY A 40 -8.72 3.73 -7.13
N ASP A 41 -8.45 3.53 -5.83
CA ASP A 41 -7.33 4.17 -5.16
C ASP A 41 -5.98 3.62 -5.61
N ASP A 42 -4.98 4.48 -5.59
CA ASP A 42 -3.62 4.17 -6.03
C ASP A 42 -2.74 3.56 -4.95
N ILE A 43 -3.15 3.66 -3.70
CA ILE A 43 -2.53 2.99 -2.56
C ILE A 43 -3.60 2.16 -1.88
N LEU A 44 -3.29 0.91 -1.62
CA LEU A 44 -4.16 -0.02 -0.90
C LEU A 44 -3.40 -0.64 0.25
N GLU A 45 -4.12 -1.09 1.27
CA GLU A 45 -3.54 -1.80 2.39
C GLU A 45 -4.17 -3.17 2.63
N SER A 46 -3.39 -4.04 3.27
CA SER A 46 -3.86 -5.24 3.96
C SER A 46 -2.77 -5.63 4.94
N PHE A 47 -3.04 -5.55 6.24
CA PHE A 47 -2.01 -5.66 7.26
C PHE A 47 -1.13 -6.93 7.09
N PRO A 48 0.21 -6.81 7.08
CA PRO A 48 1.03 -5.61 7.37
C PRO A 48 1.59 -4.93 6.10
N CYS A 49 0.90 -5.01 4.97
CA CYS A 49 1.42 -4.65 3.65
C CYS A 49 0.65 -3.50 2.99
N TYR A 50 1.37 -2.76 2.15
CA TYR A 50 0.84 -1.73 1.26
C TYR A 50 1.18 -2.08 -0.18
N ILE A 51 0.25 -1.84 -1.11
CA ILE A 51 0.53 -1.92 -2.54
C ILE A 51 0.19 -0.60 -3.20
N MET A 52 0.95 -0.24 -4.25
CA MET A 52 0.76 1.00 -4.99
C MET A 52 0.68 0.74 -6.48
N THR A 53 -0.12 1.51 -7.21
CA THR A 53 -0.15 1.44 -8.67
C THR A 53 1.19 1.86 -9.27
N GLU A 54 1.49 1.36 -10.46
CA GLU A 54 2.74 1.72 -11.16
C GLU A 54 2.92 3.23 -11.33
N ARG A 55 1.84 3.98 -11.58
CA ARG A 55 1.91 5.44 -11.75
C ARG A 55 2.34 6.16 -10.47
N LEU A 56 1.83 5.72 -9.32
CA LEU A 56 2.16 6.30 -8.03
C LEU A 56 3.61 5.98 -7.68
N LYS A 57 4.00 4.71 -7.80
CA LYS A 57 5.39 4.25 -7.65
C LYS A 57 6.36 5.12 -8.46
N ARG A 58 6.15 5.25 -9.78
CA ARG A 58 7.06 5.99 -10.66
C ARG A 58 7.22 7.45 -10.25
N THR A 59 6.16 8.05 -9.75
CA THR A 59 6.18 9.45 -9.32
C THR A 59 6.93 9.61 -8.00
N ILE A 60 6.70 8.71 -7.04
CA ILE A 60 7.48 8.63 -5.79
C ILE A 60 8.98 8.48 -6.08
N GLU A 61 9.35 7.56 -6.98
CA GLU A 61 10.74 7.36 -7.41
C GLU A 61 11.32 8.62 -8.08
N SER A 62 10.56 9.27 -8.97
CA SER A 62 11.03 10.48 -9.68
C SER A 62 11.23 11.69 -8.77
N GLU A 63 10.43 11.81 -7.71
CA GLU A 63 10.50 12.88 -6.72
C GLU A 63 11.52 12.58 -5.61
N ASN A 64 12.17 11.41 -5.68
CA ASN A 64 13.14 10.90 -4.72
C ASN A 64 12.62 10.96 -3.27
N LEU A 65 11.39 10.49 -3.04
CA LEU A 65 10.87 10.37 -1.67
C LEU A 65 11.57 9.22 -0.94
N SER A 66 11.89 9.41 0.34
CA SER A 66 12.66 8.46 1.15
C SER A 66 11.79 7.56 2.04
N GLY A 67 12.38 6.49 2.59
CA GLY A 67 11.69 5.57 3.50
C GLY A 67 10.73 4.56 2.84
N ILE A 68 10.82 4.41 1.52
CA ILE A 68 10.04 3.46 0.75
C ILE A 68 10.92 2.79 -0.33
N THR A 69 10.67 1.50 -0.55
CA THR A 69 11.21 0.73 -1.67
C THR A 69 10.09 -0.10 -2.31
N PHE A 70 10.31 -0.56 -3.53
CA PHE A 70 9.31 -1.31 -4.28
C PHE A 70 9.82 -2.70 -4.65
N ASP A 71 8.93 -3.68 -4.55
CA ASP A 71 9.18 -5.06 -4.97
C ASP A 71 7.97 -5.59 -5.78
N ASP A 72 8.15 -6.75 -6.40
CA ASP A 72 7.09 -7.43 -7.11
C ASP A 72 6.01 -7.93 -6.12
N VAL A 73 4.76 -7.86 -6.57
CA VAL A 73 3.60 -8.43 -5.87
C VAL A 73 2.85 -9.35 -6.82
N LEU A 74 2.47 -10.53 -6.33
CA LEU A 74 1.56 -11.38 -7.06
C LEU A 74 0.14 -10.86 -6.85
N ILE A 75 -0.60 -10.65 -7.93
CA ILE A 75 -2.01 -10.23 -7.88
C ILE A 75 -2.90 -11.43 -8.21
N SER A 76 -3.88 -11.70 -7.35
CA SER A 76 -5.02 -12.59 -7.64
C SER A 76 -6.35 -11.86 -7.48
N LYS A 77 -7.40 -12.42 -8.08
CA LYS A 77 -8.79 -11.98 -7.93
C LYS A 77 -9.55 -13.10 -7.26
N SER A 78 -10.30 -12.80 -6.20
CA SER A 78 -11.16 -13.79 -5.56
C SER A 78 -12.37 -14.12 -6.43
N GLU A 79 -13.10 -15.18 -6.07
CA GLU A 79 -14.38 -15.50 -6.72
C GLU A 79 -15.37 -14.32 -6.61
N THR A 80 -15.39 -13.63 -5.47
CA THR A 80 -16.24 -12.47 -5.24
C THR A 80 -15.91 -11.33 -6.20
N PHE A 81 -14.62 -11.07 -6.45
CA PHE A 81 -14.21 -10.06 -7.43
C PHE A 81 -14.70 -10.43 -8.83
N LEU A 82 -14.51 -11.69 -9.23
CA LEU A 82 -14.87 -12.17 -10.57
C LEU A 82 -16.39 -12.14 -10.80
N ASP A 83 -17.18 -12.46 -9.78
CA ASP A 83 -18.63 -12.45 -9.85
C ASP A 83 -19.21 -11.03 -9.92
N LEU A 84 -18.67 -10.11 -9.11
CA LEU A 84 -19.17 -8.73 -9.03
C LEU A 84 -18.60 -7.82 -10.13
N TYR A 85 -17.38 -8.09 -10.58
CA TYR A 85 -16.62 -7.23 -11.49
C TYR A 85 -15.93 -8.02 -12.62
N PRO A 86 -16.70 -8.80 -13.43
CA PRO A 86 -16.12 -9.72 -14.42
C PRO A 86 -15.25 -9.02 -15.48
N ASP A 87 -15.60 -7.79 -15.85
CA ASP A 87 -14.91 -7.00 -16.87
C ASP A 87 -13.95 -5.95 -16.28
N LYS A 88 -13.75 -5.92 -14.96
CA LYS A 88 -12.88 -4.93 -14.32
C LYS A 88 -11.43 -5.35 -14.46
N GLU A 89 -10.67 -4.54 -15.20
CA GLU A 89 -9.22 -4.63 -15.29
C GLU A 89 -8.56 -3.97 -14.08
N LEU A 90 -7.51 -4.61 -13.57
CA LEU A 90 -6.68 -4.05 -12.51
C LEU A 90 -5.41 -3.46 -13.14
N PRO A 91 -4.96 -2.27 -12.70
CA PRO A 91 -3.66 -1.76 -13.11
C PRO A 91 -2.55 -2.64 -12.54
N THR A 92 -1.32 -2.43 -13.01
CA THR A 92 -0.14 -3.04 -12.39
C THR A 92 0.10 -2.41 -11.02
N PHE A 93 0.20 -3.26 -10.01
CA PHE A 93 0.57 -2.90 -8.64
C PHE A 93 1.99 -3.37 -8.32
N PHE A 94 2.61 -2.69 -7.36
CA PHE A 94 3.89 -3.04 -6.76
C PHE A 94 3.75 -3.07 -5.24
N TRP A 95 4.50 -3.94 -4.58
CA TRP A 95 4.58 -3.96 -3.13
C TRP A 95 5.38 -2.76 -2.65
N ALA A 96 4.74 -1.86 -1.91
CA ALA A 96 5.39 -0.76 -1.22
C ALA A 96 5.95 -1.24 0.12
N LYS A 97 7.28 -1.38 0.19
CA LYS A 97 8.01 -1.77 1.40
C LYS A 97 8.48 -0.51 2.12
N ILE A 98 7.83 -0.21 3.23
CA ILE A 98 8.15 0.95 4.07
C ILE A 98 9.32 0.59 4.99
N ASN A 99 10.36 1.40 4.95
CA ASN A 99 11.63 1.14 5.63
C ASN A 99 12.31 2.42 6.14
N GLY A 100 11.58 3.53 6.22
CA GLY A 100 12.10 4.80 6.70
C GLY A 100 12.19 4.90 8.21
N GLU A 101 12.98 5.86 8.65
CA GLU A 101 13.17 6.23 10.05
C GLU A 101 12.15 7.31 10.48
N ASP A 102 11.55 7.09 11.65
CA ASP A 102 10.53 7.95 12.24
C ASP A 102 10.94 9.43 12.25
N TYR A 103 10.05 10.27 11.71
CA TYR A 103 10.20 11.71 11.60
C TYR A 103 11.41 12.21 10.78
N GLN A 104 12.14 11.32 10.10
CA GLN A 104 13.26 11.68 9.22
C GLN A 104 12.93 11.46 7.74
N ASP A 105 12.31 10.33 7.43
CA ASP A 105 11.99 9.94 6.07
C ASP A 105 10.56 10.31 5.63
N ASP A 106 10.33 10.37 4.33
CA ASP A 106 9.02 10.72 3.77
C ASP A 106 7.92 9.68 4.08
N PHE A 107 8.31 8.43 4.31
CA PHE A 107 7.45 7.31 4.68
C PHE A 107 8.05 6.53 5.84
N PHE A 108 7.28 6.26 6.89
CA PHE A 108 7.70 5.35 7.97
C PHE A 108 6.50 4.67 8.64
N ILE A 109 6.77 3.61 9.40
CA ILE A 109 5.74 2.88 10.18
C ILE A 109 5.85 3.31 11.64
N THR A 110 4.77 3.85 12.21
CA THR A 110 4.75 4.28 13.60
C THR A 110 4.81 3.11 14.58
N GLU A 111 5.07 3.39 15.87
CA GLU A 111 5.00 2.38 16.94
C GLU A 111 3.63 1.67 17.03
N GLN A 112 2.56 2.30 16.54
CA GLN A 112 1.21 1.74 16.48
C GLN A 112 0.94 0.95 15.18
N ASN A 113 1.95 0.75 14.33
CA ASN A 113 1.87 0.10 13.02
C ASN A 113 1.05 0.86 11.98
N GLY A 114 0.92 2.18 12.12
CA GLY A 114 0.30 3.05 11.12
C GLY A 114 1.33 3.55 10.10
N LEU A 115 0.90 3.78 8.86
CA LEU A 115 1.73 4.42 7.85
C LEU A 115 1.71 5.93 8.04
N ALA A 116 2.86 6.50 8.39
CA ALA A 116 3.07 7.94 8.44
C ALA A 116 3.70 8.43 7.14
N ILE A 117 3.22 9.57 6.65
CA ILE A 117 3.73 10.24 5.46
C ILE A 117 4.07 11.70 5.74
N SER A 118 5.16 12.20 5.15
CA SER A 118 5.53 13.61 5.25
C SER A 118 4.56 14.51 4.50
N GLU A 119 4.60 15.82 4.78
CA GLU A 119 3.86 16.82 4.00
C GLU A 119 4.18 16.78 2.49
N LYS A 120 5.43 16.45 2.12
CA LYS A 120 5.85 16.32 0.72
C LYS A 120 5.18 15.11 0.07
N ALA A 121 5.18 13.97 0.76
CA ALA A 121 4.49 12.77 0.32
C ALA A 121 2.97 13.01 0.21
N TYR A 122 2.35 13.63 1.22
CA TYR A 122 0.93 14.00 1.20
C TYR A 122 0.57 14.87 -0.01
N SER A 123 1.36 15.92 -0.27
CA SER A 123 1.17 16.79 -1.45
C SER A 123 1.30 16.04 -2.78
N LEU A 124 2.10 14.97 -2.83
CA LEU A 124 2.18 14.08 -3.98
C LEU A 124 0.89 13.25 -4.10
N PHE A 125 0.44 12.62 -3.02
CA PHE A 125 -0.79 11.81 -2.99
C PHE A 125 -2.04 12.58 -3.44
N GLN A 126 -2.13 13.88 -3.17
CA GLN A 126 -3.23 14.74 -3.65
C GLN A 126 -3.34 14.82 -5.20
N LYS A 127 -2.37 14.28 -5.95
CA LYS A 127 -2.38 14.20 -7.42
C LYS A 127 -2.86 12.84 -7.94
N PHE A 128 -3.19 11.92 -7.03
CA PHE A 128 -3.57 10.53 -7.28
C PHE A 128 -4.98 10.25 -6.77
N ASN A 129 -5.49 9.07 -7.09
CA ASN A 129 -6.77 8.61 -6.57
C ASN A 129 -6.51 8.07 -5.16
N ILE A 130 -7.08 8.75 -4.18
CA ILE A 130 -7.02 8.44 -2.75
C ILE A 130 -8.37 8.78 -2.12
N ASP A 131 -9.44 8.57 -2.88
CA ASP A 131 -10.78 9.00 -2.52
C ASP A 131 -11.36 8.15 -1.37
N GLN A 132 -10.80 6.97 -1.14
CA GLN A 132 -11.19 6.04 -0.09
C GLN A 132 -10.16 5.97 1.04
N ALA A 133 -9.11 6.80 1.01
CA ALA A 133 -8.11 6.88 2.05
C ALA A 133 -8.48 7.95 3.10
N ASP A 134 -8.33 7.61 4.37
CA ASP A 134 -8.47 8.54 5.48
C ASP A 134 -7.10 9.10 5.90
N PHE A 135 -7.09 10.34 6.40
CA PHE A 135 -5.89 11.02 6.86
C PHE A 135 -6.08 11.65 8.23
N GLU A 136 -5.11 11.46 9.12
CA GLU A 136 -5.07 12.06 10.45
C GLU A 136 -3.76 12.81 10.68
N GLU A 137 -3.78 13.88 11.47
CA GLU A 137 -2.53 14.55 11.89
C GLU A 137 -1.77 13.67 12.89
N LEU A 138 -0.45 13.61 12.76
CA LEU A 138 0.45 12.90 13.68
C LEU A 138 1.09 13.84 14.72
#